data_AF-A0A3P5XBH3-F1
#
_entry.id   AF-A0A3P5XBH3-F1
#
_cell.length_a   1.000
_cell.length_b   1.000
_cell.length_c   1.000
_cell.angle_alpha   90.00
_cell.angle_beta   90.00
_cell.angle_gamma   90.00
#
_symmetry.space_group_name_H-M   'P 1'
#
loop_
_entity.id
_entity.type
_entity.pdbx_description
1 polymer ?
#
loop_
_entity_poly.entity_id
_entity_poly.type
_entity_poly.pdbx_seq_one_letter_code
_entity_poly.pdbx_strand_id
1 'polypeptide(L)'
;MKKVILIWGMLLVLVLAACGDIDEKNSREVTPKGDVAGEAQAGEGDKQEEEKEKPVGTRSNPLPFGDTITVKENIYDDSSNAYESNLDITLLETIRGEEAWAIIKGENMYNEPATDGFEYVLIKVKGFLKESETDDDSLYFSDMNFNFVTNEGEVLEFISVVIPNGLSKELFNGATGEGFLVNQVKTGDDFKVSYDSSEGSPIFFSVQ
;
A
#
# COMPACT_ATOMS: atom_id res chain seq x y z
N MET A 1 -11.77 -7.40 -77.67
CA MET A 1 -12.60 -8.47 -77.08
C MET A 1 -13.00 -8.04 -75.69
N LYS A 2 -14.31 -7.95 -75.45
CA LYS A 2 -14.93 -7.57 -74.17
C LYS A 2 -14.64 -8.63 -73.11
N LYS A 3 -14.20 -8.25 -71.90
CA LYS A 3 -14.57 -8.95 -70.66
C LYS A 3 -14.73 -7.93 -69.53
N VAL A 4 -15.93 -7.96 -68.96
CA VAL A 4 -16.43 -7.26 -67.78
C VAL A 4 -16.26 -8.22 -66.60
N ILE A 5 -15.69 -7.76 -65.48
CA ILE A 5 -15.75 -8.39 -64.14
C ILE A 5 -15.64 -7.22 -63.14
N LEU A 6 -16.72 -6.64 -62.58
CA LEU A 6 -17.60 -7.08 -61.47
C LEU A 6 -16.89 -7.23 -60.10
N ILE A 7 -16.87 -6.12 -59.36
CA ILE A 7 -17.14 -5.90 -57.92
C ILE A 7 -16.61 -6.94 -56.92
N TRP A 8 -15.75 -6.50 -55.98
CA TRP A 8 -16.05 -6.64 -54.55
C TRP A 8 -15.30 -5.62 -53.70
N GLY A 9 -16.04 -4.69 -53.10
CA GLY A 9 -15.53 -3.81 -52.05
C GLY A 9 -15.41 -4.59 -50.75
N MET A 10 -14.20 -4.63 -50.20
CA MET A 10 -13.94 -5.11 -48.85
C MET A 10 -13.60 -3.89 -48.01
N LEU A 11 -14.60 -3.35 -47.31
CA LEU A 11 -14.40 -2.31 -46.31
C LEU A 11 -13.89 -3.00 -45.04
N LEU A 12 -12.60 -2.87 -44.77
CA LEU A 12 -11.97 -3.38 -43.56
C LEU A 12 -12.33 -2.44 -42.40
N VAL A 13 -13.30 -2.82 -41.56
CA VAL A 13 -13.56 -2.12 -40.29
C VAL A 13 -12.54 -2.62 -39.28
N LEU A 14 -11.53 -1.79 -39.01
CA LEU A 14 -10.65 -1.94 -37.85
C LEU A 14 -11.46 -1.61 -36.60
N VAL A 15 -12.02 -2.61 -35.94
CA VAL A 15 -12.50 -2.49 -34.56
C VAL A 15 -11.26 -2.54 -33.67
N LEU A 16 -10.78 -1.38 -33.23
CA LEU A 16 -9.87 -1.29 -32.10
C LEU A 16 -10.68 -1.62 -30.83
N ALA A 17 -10.69 -2.88 -30.44
CA ALA A 17 -11.02 -3.27 -29.08
C ALA A 17 -9.79 -2.98 -28.20
N ALA A 18 -9.63 -1.72 -27.80
CA ALA A 18 -8.71 -1.31 -26.74
C ALA A 18 -9.49 -1.29 -25.42
N CYS A 19 -9.74 -2.46 -24.85
CA CYS A 19 -10.16 -2.63 -23.47
C CYS A 19 -9.43 -3.86 -22.93
N GLY A 20 -8.35 -3.65 -22.20
CA GLY A 20 -7.59 -4.70 -21.53
C GLY A 20 -6.43 -4.10 -20.74
N ASP A 21 -6.25 -4.58 -19.51
CA ASP A 21 -5.00 -4.52 -18.73
C ASP A 21 -4.79 -3.38 -17.73
N ILE A 22 -5.86 -2.77 -17.19
CA ILE A 22 -5.73 -1.97 -15.96
C ILE A 22 -5.95 -2.85 -14.71
N ASP A 23 -6.87 -3.81 -14.76
CA ASP A 23 -7.29 -4.57 -13.57
C ASP A 23 -6.25 -5.62 -13.12
N GLU A 24 -5.52 -6.24 -14.05
CA GLU A 24 -4.57 -7.31 -13.71
C GLU A 24 -3.32 -6.79 -12.97
N LYS A 25 -2.88 -5.57 -13.29
CA LYS A 25 -1.65 -4.97 -12.72
C LYS A 25 -1.75 -4.57 -11.25
N ASN A 26 -2.96 -4.54 -10.68
CA ASN A 26 -3.22 -4.14 -9.30
C ASN A 26 -3.79 -5.27 -8.42
N SER A 27 -3.90 -6.49 -8.95
CA SER A 27 -4.31 -7.65 -8.15
C SER A 27 -3.22 -8.00 -7.14
N ARG A 28 -3.57 -8.05 -5.85
CA ARG A 28 -2.67 -8.37 -4.74
C ARG A 28 -3.34 -9.34 -3.78
N GLU A 29 -2.54 -10.18 -3.13
CA GLU A 29 -3.01 -11.08 -2.07
C GLU A 29 -3.31 -10.25 -0.81
N VAL A 30 -4.51 -10.43 -0.24
CA VAL A 30 -4.96 -9.75 0.97
C VAL A 30 -5.43 -10.79 1.98
N THR A 31 -4.95 -10.68 3.22
CA THR A 31 -5.36 -11.51 4.35
C THR A 31 -6.12 -10.65 5.37
N PRO A 32 -7.43 -10.86 5.58
CA PRO A 32 -8.21 -10.12 6.57
C PRO A 32 -7.83 -10.46 8.02
N LYS A 33 -8.04 -9.51 8.93
CA LYS A 33 -7.80 -9.64 10.38
C LYS A 33 -8.57 -10.79 11.09
N GLY A 34 -9.50 -11.46 10.41
CA GLY A 34 -10.54 -12.32 11.01
C GLY A 34 -10.47 -13.84 10.78
N ASP A 35 -9.52 -14.38 10.02
CA ASP A 35 -9.53 -15.81 9.67
C ASP A 35 -9.01 -16.73 10.80
N VAL A 36 -9.90 -16.99 11.77
CA VAL A 36 -9.98 -18.25 12.53
C VAL A 36 -11.40 -18.81 12.37
N ALA A 37 -11.51 -19.85 11.53
CA ALA A 37 -12.58 -20.83 11.38
C ALA A 37 -14.03 -20.45 11.79
N GLY A 38 -14.90 -20.35 10.78
CA GLY A 38 -16.36 -20.44 10.92
C GLY A 38 -17.02 -20.85 9.61
N GLU A 39 -17.66 -22.02 9.60
CA GLU A 39 -18.30 -22.66 8.44
C GLU A 39 -19.46 -21.85 7.84
N ALA A 40 -19.66 -22.04 6.54
CA ALA A 40 -20.65 -21.42 5.68
C ALA A 40 -22.09 -21.87 5.95
N GLN A 41 -23.05 -20.97 5.67
CA GLN A 41 -24.34 -21.37 5.10
C GLN A 41 -24.78 -20.41 3.99
N ALA A 42 -25.23 -21.03 2.89
CA ALA A 42 -25.69 -20.40 1.66
C ALA A 42 -27.15 -19.93 1.74
N GLY A 43 -27.46 -18.87 1.00
CA GLY A 43 -28.80 -18.48 0.59
C GLY A 43 -28.75 -17.63 -0.68
N GLU A 44 -29.32 -18.17 -1.77
CA GLU A 44 -29.65 -17.50 -3.04
C GLU A 44 -30.59 -16.31 -2.77
N GLY A 45 -30.65 -15.20 -3.50
CA GLY A 45 -29.96 -14.71 -4.69
C GLY A 45 -30.71 -13.43 -5.10
N ASP A 46 -30.01 -12.42 -5.60
CA ASP A 46 -30.64 -11.37 -6.42
C ASP A 46 -29.64 -10.87 -7.46
N LYS A 47 -30.14 -10.54 -8.64
CA LYS A 47 -29.34 -10.12 -9.80
C LYS A 47 -28.77 -8.73 -9.53
N GLN A 48 -27.52 -8.67 -9.10
CA GLN A 48 -26.74 -7.44 -9.04
C GLN A 48 -25.87 -7.36 -10.31
N GLU A 49 -25.92 -6.22 -11.00
CA GLU A 49 -24.93 -5.88 -12.02
C GLU A 49 -23.53 -6.17 -11.46
N GLU A 50 -22.69 -6.91 -12.21
CA GLU A 50 -21.29 -7.12 -11.87
C GLU A 50 -20.56 -5.77 -11.92
N GLU A 51 -20.65 -5.01 -10.83
CA GLU A 51 -19.68 -3.97 -10.52
C GLU A 51 -18.38 -4.73 -10.25
N LYS A 52 -17.46 -4.76 -11.23
CA LYS A 52 -16.11 -5.30 -11.05
C LYS A 52 -15.58 -4.80 -9.71
N GLU A 53 -15.36 -5.71 -8.76
CA GLU A 53 -14.80 -5.35 -7.46
C GLU A 53 -13.49 -4.60 -7.67
N LYS A 54 -13.42 -3.38 -7.14
CA LYS A 54 -12.23 -2.55 -7.29
C LYS A 54 -11.06 -3.22 -6.57
N PRO A 55 -9.86 -3.25 -7.15
CA PRO A 55 -8.69 -3.82 -6.49
C PRO A 55 -8.45 -3.15 -5.14
N VAL A 56 -8.26 -3.98 -4.11
CA VAL A 56 -7.95 -3.55 -2.73
C VAL A 56 -6.54 -2.97 -2.67
N GLY A 57 -6.31 -2.04 -1.74
CA GLY A 57 -5.03 -1.34 -1.60
C GLY A 57 -4.87 -0.20 -2.61
N THR A 58 -5.94 0.19 -3.31
CA THR A 58 -5.94 1.40 -4.15
C THR A 58 -6.41 2.61 -3.35
N ARG A 59 -6.11 3.83 -3.81
CA ARG A 59 -6.55 5.05 -3.10
C ARG A 59 -8.08 5.13 -2.92
N SER A 60 -8.84 4.62 -3.89
CA SER A 60 -10.30 4.60 -3.88
C SER A 60 -10.90 3.38 -3.18
N ASN A 61 -10.10 2.34 -2.93
CA ASN A 61 -10.45 1.17 -2.13
C ASN A 61 -9.24 0.75 -1.26
N PRO A 62 -8.88 1.55 -0.24
CA PRO A 62 -7.68 1.32 0.56
C PRO A 62 -7.82 0.04 1.39
N LEU A 63 -6.70 -0.61 1.69
CA LEU A 63 -6.65 -1.75 2.57
C LEU A 63 -7.20 -1.36 3.95
N PRO A 64 -8.17 -2.10 4.52
CA PRO A 64 -8.67 -1.82 5.87
C PRO A 64 -7.56 -1.91 6.93
N PHE A 65 -7.70 -1.11 7.98
CA PHE A 65 -6.73 -1.09 9.08
C PHE A 65 -6.65 -2.47 9.76
N GLY A 66 -5.44 -2.98 9.94
CA GLY A 66 -5.17 -4.29 10.54
C GLY A 66 -5.26 -5.49 9.58
N ASP A 67 -5.72 -5.29 8.34
CA ASP A 67 -5.59 -6.29 7.29
C ASP A 67 -4.16 -6.28 6.73
N THR A 68 -3.74 -7.42 6.18
CA THR A 68 -2.40 -7.61 5.61
C THR A 68 -2.47 -7.70 4.10
N ILE A 69 -1.52 -7.06 3.42
CA ILE A 69 -1.37 -7.16 1.97
C ILE A 69 0.03 -7.63 1.61
N THR A 70 0.14 -8.54 0.65
CA THR A 70 1.42 -8.96 0.08
C THR A 70 1.79 -8.06 -1.10
N VAL A 71 2.99 -7.52 -1.08
CA VAL A 71 3.54 -6.61 -2.09
C VAL A 71 4.83 -7.20 -2.65
N LYS A 72 5.02 -7.10 -3.98
CA LYS A 72 6.27 -7.50 -4.62
C LYS A 72 7.33 -6.42 -4.43
N GLU A 73 8.53 -6.83 -4.09
CA GLU A 73 9.69 -5.94 -3.94
C GLU A 73 10.92 -6.49 -4.65
N ASN A 74 11.83 -5.60 -5.02
CA ASN A 74 13.16 -5.96 -5.50
C ASN A 74 14.20 -5.65 -4.43
N ILE A 75 15.01 -6.65 -4.10
CA ILE A 75 16.23 -6.50 -3.32
C ILE A 75 17.40 -6.35 -4.31
N TYR A 76 18.34 -5.45 -4.02
CA TYR A 76 19.51 -5.23 -4.86
C TYR A 76 20.79 -5.51 -4.07
N ASP A 77 21.66 -6.34 -4.62
CA ASP A 77 23.00 -6.55 -4.07
C ASP A 77 23.96 -5.39 -4.39
N ASP A 78 25.18 -5.46 -3.87
CA ASP A 78 26.26 -4.48 -4.15
C ASP A 78 26.62 -4.36 -5.66
N SER A 79 26.27 -5.37 -6.46
CA SER A 79 26.48 -5.39 -7.91
C SER A 79 25.25 -4.93 -8.71
N SER A 80 24.19 -4.49 -8.03
CA SER A 80 22.90 -4.10 -8.60
C SER A 80 22.15 -5.24 -9.32
N ASN A 81 22.42 -6.50 -8.96
CA ASN A 81 21.55 -7.61 -9.34
C ASN A 81 20.25 -7.50 -8.55
N ALA A 82 19.12 -7.64 -9.23
CA ALA A 82 17.80 -7.60 -8.62
C ALA A 82 17.32 -9.01 -8.26
N TYR A 83 16.72 -9.15 -7.09
CA TYR A 83 16.10 -10.37 -6.58
C TYR A 83 14.63 -10.08 -6.25
N GLU A 84 13.71 -10.84 -6.84
CA GLU A 84 12.29 -10.70 -6.54
C GLU A 84 12.01 -11.14 -5.09
N SER A 85 11.05 -10.49 -4.45
CA SER A 85 10.63 -10.80 -3.09
C SER A 85 9.18 -10.42 -2.81
N ASN A 86 8.59 -11.05 -1.79
CA ASN A 86 7.22 -10.81 -1.35
C ASN A 86 7.24 -10.29 0.09
N LEU A 87 6.78 -9.06 0.29
CA LEU A 87 6.67 -8.40 1.59
C LEU A 87 5.20 -8.31 2.01
N ASP A 88 4.87 -8.88 3.16
CA ASP A 88 3.59 -8.68 3.83
C ASP A 88 3.64 -7.41 4.70
N ILE A 89 2.66 -6.52 4.54
CA ILE A 89 2.57 -5.25 5.28
C ILE A 89 1.23 -5.15 6.03
N THR A 90 1.30 -4.73 7.30
CA THR A 90 0.11 -4.52 8.17
C THR A 90 0.27 -3.23 8.98
N LEU A 91 -0.80 -2.41 9.06
CA LEU A 91 -0.90 -1.34 10.07
C LEU A 91 -1.48 -1.90 11.36
N LEU A 92 -0.77 -1.74 12.49
CA LEU A 92 -1.09 -2.39 13.76
C LEU A 92 -1.76 -1.45 14.77
N GLU A 93 -1.32 -0.21 14.84
CA GLU A 93 -1.73 0.75 15.88
C GLU A 93 -1.69 2.18 15.33
N THR A 94 -2.57 3.04 15.83
CA THR A 94 -2.55 4.48 15.56
C THR A 94 -2.70 5.24 16.87
N ILE A 95 -1.76 6.15 17.13
CA ILE A 95 -1.73 7.02 18.31
C ILE A 95 -1.73 8.46 17.81
N ARG A 96 -2.64 9.30 18.32
CA ARG A 96 -2.83 10.68 17.84
C ARG A 96 -2.79 11.70 18.97
N GLY A 97 -2.65 12.97 18.61
CA GLY A 97 -2.92 14.08 19.53
C GLY A 97 -1.93 14.16 20.70
N GLU A 98 -2.47 14.49 21.87
CA GLU A 98 -1.70 14.64 23.11
C GLU A 98 -0.94 13.36 23.52
N GLU A 99 -1.49 12.18 23.22
CA GLU A 99 -0.83 10.91 23.53
C GLU A 99 0.41 10.72 22.65
N ALA A 100 0.29 10.94 21.35
CA ALA A 100 1.43 10.90 20.43
C ALA A 100 2.48 11.95 20.82
N TRP A 101 2.05 13.17 21.15
CA TRP A 101 2.95 14.22 21.59
C TRP A 101 3.70 13.86 22.87
N ALA A 102 3.04 13.25 23.86
CA ALA A 102 3.69 12.81 25.09
C ALA A 102 4.79 11.78 24.82
N ILE A 103 4.56 10.84 23.91
CA ILE A 103 5.55 9.84 23.48
C ILE A 103 6.75 10.52 22.80
N ILE A 104 6.47 11.39 21.82
CA ILE A 104 7.49 12.09 21.02
C ILE A 104 8.37 12.97 21.91
N LYS A 105 7.75 13.77 22.78
CA LYS A 105 8.47 14.63 23.73
C LYS A 105 9.25 13.82 24.76
N GLY A 106 8.73 12.64 25.15
CA GLY A 106 9.38 11.71 26.06
C GLY A 106 10.68 11.13 25.48
N GLU A 107 10.71 10.85 24.17
CA GLU A 107 11.91 10.35 23.48
C GLU A 107 12.99 11.44 23.36
N ASN A 108 12.60 12.65 22.98
CA ASN A 108 13.52 13.77 22.87
C ASN A 108 12.85 15.08 23.31
N MET A 109 13.31 15.62 24.43
CA MET A 109 12.82 16.89 24.98
C MET A 109 13.06 18.11 24.07
N TYR A 110 13.90 17.99 23.04
CA TYR A 110 14.14 19.01 22.02
C TYR A 110 13.20 18.91 20.82
N ASN A 111 12.33 17.89 20.75
CA ASN A 111 11.26 17.89 19.77
C ASN A 111 10.33 19.09 20.03
N GLU A 112 9.89 19.73 18.96
CA GLU A 112 8.94 20.84 19.02
C GLU A 112 7.50 20.31 19.00
N PRO A 113 6.53 21.01 19.63
CA PRO A 113 5.12 20.65 19.53
C PRO A 113 4.65 20.67 18.07
N ALA A 114 3.50 20.03 17.81
CA ALA A 114 2.89 20.12 16.49
C ALA A 114 2.56 21.56 16.12
N THR A 115 2.56 21.86 14.84
CA THR A 115 2.20 23.19 14.31
C THR A 115 0.78 23.55 14.72
N ASP A 116 0.50 24.85 14.94
CA ASP A 116 -0.84 25.31 15.30
C ASP A 116 -1.92 24.77 14.35
N GLY A 117 -2.93 24.09 14.91
CA GLY A 117 -4.01 23.45 14.15
C GLY A 117 -3.69 22.03 13.64
N PHE A 118 -2.52 21.49 13.98
CA PHE A 118 -2.10 20.13 13.68
C PHE A 118 -1.88 19.32 14.95
N GLU A 119 -1.86 18.01 14.79
CA GLU A 119 -1.50 17.04 15.82
C GLU A 119 -0.51 16.03 15.27
N TYR A 120 0.36 15.51 16.13
CA TYR A 120 1.20 14.38 15.77
C TYR A 120 0.38 13.10 15.67
N VAL A 121 0.80 12.23 14.75
CA VAL A 121 0.28 10.86 14.63
C VAL A 121 1.45 9.90 14.53
N LEU A 122 1.40 8.83 15.32
CA LEU A 122 2.29 7.68 15.24
C LEU A 122 1.51 6.47 14.72
N ILE A 123 2.03 5.80 13.70
CA ILE A 123 1.40 4.58 13.15
C ILE A 123 2.39 3.44 13.27
N LYS A 124 2.02 2.39 14.00
CA LYS A 124 2.85 1.19 14.09
C LYS A 124 2.62 0.31 12.87
N VAL A 125 3.70 -0.06 12.19
CA VAL A 125 3.68 -0.91 10.99
C VAL A 125 4.47 -2.18 11.25
N LYS A 126 4.01 -3.28 10.65
CA LYS A 126 4.72 -4.54 10.57
C LYS A 126 5.02 -4.89 9.12
N GLY A 127 6.26 -5.32 8.87
CA GLY A 127 6.70 -5.94 7.64
C GLY A 127 7.15 -7.37 7.90
N PHE A 128 6.77 -8.32 7.04
CA PHE A 128 7.29 -9.68 7.04
C PHE A 128 7.75 -10.05 5.63
N LEU A 129 9.05 -10.27 5.45
CA LEU A 129 9.59 -10.70 4.17
C LEU A 129 9.31 -12.20 4.02
N LYS A 130 8.20 -12.53 3.37
CA LYS A 130 7.63 -13.87 3.29
C LYS A 130 8.51 -14.80 2.47
N GLU A 131 8.95 -14.32 1.31
CA GLU A 131 9.79 -15.04 0.35
C GLU A 131 10.74 -14.08 -0.36
N SER A 132 11.96 -14.53 -0.66
CA SER A 132 12.92 -13.82 -1.51
C SER A 132 13.75 -14.82 -2.32
N GLU A 133 14.20 -14.41 -3.50
CA GLU A 133 15.15 -15.17 -4.33
C GLU A 133 16.59 -15.18 -3.77
N THR A 134 16.89 -14.35 -2.77
CA THR A 134 18.18 -14.32 -2.05
C THR A 134 17.97 -14.51 -0.54
N ASP A 135 18.87 -15.26 0.09
CA ASP A 135 18.97 -15.38 1.54
C ASP A 135 20.09 -14.48 2.11
N ASP A 136 20.96 -13.94 1.25
CA ASP A 136 22.21 -13.26 1.61
C ASP A 136 22.08 -11.73 1.62
N ASP A 137 21.05 -11.17 0.98
CA ASP A 137 20.78 -9.73 0.91
C ASP A 137 19.44 -9.38 1.59
N SER A 138 19.34 -8.18 2.15
CA SER A 138 18.18 -7.70 2.89
C SER A 138 17.34 -6.68 2.12
N LEU A 139 16.04 -6.67 2.39
CA LEU A 139 15.17 -5.56 2.05
C LEU A 139 15.25 -4.49 3.15
N TYR A 140 15.59 -3.27 2.78
CA TYR A 140 15.53 -2.13 3.69
C TYR A 140 14.10 -1.60 3.80
N PHE A 141 13.38 -2.04 4.85
CA PHE A 141 12.00 -1.64 5.15
C PHE A 141 12.01 -0.43 6.08
N SER A 142 11.73 0.76 5.52
CA SER A 142 11.86 2.04 6.21
C SER A 142 10.59 2.88 6.15
N ASP A 143 10.47 3.79 7.10
CA ASP A 143 9.53 4.91 7.06
C ASP A 143 9.56 5.72 5.75
N MET A 144 10.71 5.81 5.08
CA MET A 144 10.88 6.49 3.80
C MET A 144 10.06 5.86 2.66
N ASN A 145 9.61 4.61 2.80
CA ASN A 145 8.73 3.97 1.84
C ASN A 145 7.26 4.37 2.04
N PHE A 146 6.94 5.15 3.07
CA PHE A 146 5.58 5.49 3.43
C PHE A 146 5.29 6.99 3.30
N ASN A 147 4.07 7.30 2.91
CA ASN A 147 3.56 8.67 2.85
C ASN A 147 2.23 8.79 3.59
N PHE A 148 1.97 9.97 4.16
CA PHE A 148 0.66 10.33 4.69
C PHE A 148 -0.09 11.13 3.62
N VAL A 149 -1.32 10.74 3.32
CA VAL A 149 -2.09 11.29 2.21
C VAL A 149 -3.43 11.79 2.72
N THR A 150 -3.73 13.07 2.49
CA THR A 150 -5.00 13.68 2.89
C THR A 150 -6.18 13.05 2.16
N ASN A 151 -7.40 13.30 2.64
CA ASN A 151 -8.62 12.88 1.95
C ASN A 151 -8.72 13.45 0.52
N GLU A 152 -8.21 14.66 0.32
CA GLU A 152 -8.15 15.33 -0.98
C GLU A 152 -7.11 14.72 -1.92
N GLY A 153 -6.18 13.91 -1.39
CA GLY A 153 -5.13 13.23 -2.14
C GLY A 153 -3.80 13.96 -2.19
N GLU A 154 -3.58 14.93 -1.31
CA GLU A 154 -2.28 15.60 -1.14
C GLU A 154 -1.35 14.73 -0.29
N VAL A 155 -0.11 14.56 -0.71
CA VAL A 155 0.94 13.92 0.08
C VAL A 155 1.49 14.95 1.06
N LEU A 156 1.44 14.66 2.36
CA LEU A 156 1.98 15.52 3.39
C LEU A 156 3.50 15.55 3.33
N GLU A 157 4.08 16.71 3.62
CA GLU A 157 5.52 16.87 3.67
C GLU A 157 6.14 15.99 4.75
N PHE A 158 7.35 15.51 4.47
CA PHE A 158 8.15 14.80 5.47
C PHE A 158 8.54 15.75 6.60
N ILE A 159 8.44 15.27 7.84
CA ILE A 159 8.89 15.99 9.02
C ILE A 159 10.06 15.27 9.67
N SER A 160 11.03 16.05 10.18
CA SER A 160 12.14 15.50 10.95
C SER A 160 11.84 15.64 12.44
N VAL A 161 11.44 14.52 13.07
CA VAL A 161 11.14 14.44 14.50
C VAL A 161 11.70 13.14 15.06
N VAL A 162 12.28 13.19 16.26
CA VAL A 162 12.87 12.01 16.89
C VAL A 162 11.78 11.22 17.62
N ILE A 163 11.60 9.95 17.27
CA ILE A 163 10.56 9.09 17.85
C ILE A 163 11.15 7.78 18.36
N PRO A 164 10.53 7.15 19.36
CA PRO A 164 10.97 5.84 19.80
C PRO A 164 10.64 4.78 18.75
N ASN A 165 11.61 3.91 18.44
CA ASN A 165 11.45 2.79 17.51
C ASN A 165 10.83 3.18 16.16
N GLY A 166 11.33 4.26 15.54
CA GLY A 166 11.00 4.60 14.16
C GLY A 166 11.29 3.44 13.20
N LEU A 167 10.50 3.32 12.14
CA LEU A 167 10.63 2.23 11.18
C LEU A 167 11.90 2.36 10.34
N SER A 168 12.86 1.47 10.61
CA SER A 168 14.09 1.30 9.85
C SER A 168 14.61 -0.11 10.15
N LYS A 169 14.40 -1.06 9.22
CA LYS A 169 14.69 -2.48 9.41
C LYS A 169 15.33 -3.07 8.16
N GLU A 170 16.37 -3.87 8.36
CA GLU A 170 16.90 -4.77 7.36
C GLU A 170 16.20 -6.13 7.51
N LEU A 171 15.46 -6.55 6.49
CA LEU A 171 14.71 -7.80 6.49
C LEU A 171 15.38 -8.81 5.56
N PHE A 172 15.96 -9.86 6.12
CA PHE A 172 16.36 -11.05 5.36
C PHE A 172 15.15 -11.96 5.14
N ASN A 173 15.27 -12.94 4.23
CA ASN A 173 14.22 -13.89 3.94
C ASN A 173 13.65 -14.54 5.23
N GLY A 174 12.33 -14.46 5.42
CA GLY A 174 11.64 -14.94 6.63
C GLY A 174 11.72 -14.02 7.85
N ALA A 175 12.34 -12.84 7.76
CA ALA A 175 12.44 -11.89 8.87
C ALA A 175 11.17 -11.04 9.01
N THR A 176 10.90 -10.62 10.25
CA THR A 176 9.84 -9.67 10.60
C THR A 176 10.46 -8.41 11.21
N GLY A 177 9.95 -7.24 10.83
CA GLY A 177 10.29 -5.96 11.43
C GLY A 177 9.06 -5.15 11.79
N GLU A 178 9.13 -4.41 12.90
CA GLU A 178 8.10 -3.47 13.32
C GLU A 178 8.71 -2.13 13.72
N GLY A 179 7.99 -1.04 13.44
CA GLY A 179 8.40 0.31 13.81
C GLY A 179 7.27 1.31 13.61
N PHE A 180 7.51 2.54 14.06
CA PHE A 180 6.56 3.64 13.93
C PHE A 180 6.87 4.52 12.72
N LEU A 181 5.82 4.93 12.02
CA LEU A 181 5.79 6.10 11.14
C LEU A 181 5.36 7.32 11.96
N VAL A 182 5.77 8.51 11.54
CA VAL A 182 5.34 9.77 12.17
C VAL A 182 5.06 10.85 11.14
N ASN A 183 3.97 11.59 11.34
CA ASN A 183 3.72 12.86 10.65
C ASN A 183 2.84 13.77 11.53
N GLN A 184 2.59 15.00 11.07
CA GLN A 184 1.59 15.92 11.61
C GLN A 184 0.41 15.99 10.65
N VAL A 185 -0.81 15.82 11.16
CA VAL A 185 -2.06 15.97 10.39
C VAL A 185 -2.90 17.08 11.01
N LYS A 186 -3.81 17.68 10.24
CA LYS A 186 -4.77 18.63 10.82
C LYS A 186 -5.58 17.94 11.90
N THR A 187 -5.77 18.62 13.04
CA THR A 187 -6.44 18.03 14.20
C THR A 187 -7.83 17.53 13.82
N GLY A 188 -8.07 16.22 14.01
CA GLY A 188 -9.36 15.57 13.73
C GLY A 188 -9.64 15.25 12.26
N ASP A 189 -8.74 15.57 11.32
CA ASP A 189 -8.90 15.17 9.92
C ASP A 189 -8.56 13.69 9.73
N ASP A 190 -9.26 13.02 8.83
CA ASP A 190 -8.89 11.68 8.35
C ASP A 190 -7.82 11.77 7.26
N PHE A 191 -7.06 10.68 7.12
CA PHE A 191 -6.01 10.54 6.13
C PHE A 191 -5.80 9.07 5.80
N LYS A 192 -4.93 8.80 4.83
CA LYS A 192 -4.48 7.46 4.44
C LYS A 192 -2.97 7.37 4.57
N VAL A 193 -2.47 6.16 4.73
CA VAL A 193 -1.04 5.89 4.53
C VAL A 193 -0.88 5.24 3.17
N SER A 194 0.10 5.66 2.38
CA SER A 194 0.54 4.89 1.21
C SER A 194 1.90 4.26 1.45
N TYR A 195 2.15 3.13 0.80
CA TYR A 195 3.45 2.49 0.69
C TYR A 195 3.88 2.49 -0.77
N ASP A 196 5.06 3.04 -1.03
CA ASP A 196 5.69 3.10 -2.33
C ASP A 196 6.59 1.87 -2.50
N SER A 197 6.09 0.93 -3.27
CA SER A 197 6.82 -0.27 -3.63
C SER A 197 7.81 0.00 -4.75
N SER A 198 8.90 -0.77 -4.80
CA SER A 198 9.77 -0.78 -5.98
C SER A 198 9.05 -1.27 -7.25
N GLU A 199 7.89 -1.95 -7.10
CA GLU A 199 7.06 -2.40 -8.22
C GLU A 199 5.62 -1.89 -8.17
N GLY A 200 5.14 -1.42 -9.33
CA GLY A 200 3.72 -1.10 -9.52
C GLY A 200 3.28 0.24 -8.93
N SER A 201 1.99 0.36 -8.64
CA SER A 201 1.38 1.57 -8.06
C SER A 201 1.41 1.54 -6.54
N PRO A 202 1.44 2.70 -5.85
CA PRO A 202 1.41 2.76 -4.39
C PRO A 202 0.22 2.02 -3.78
N ILE A 203 0.45 1.42 -2.63
CA ILE A 203 -0.55 0.68 -1.86
C ILE A 203 -1.10 1.59 -0.78
N PHE A 204 -2.41 1.77 -0.72
CA PHE A 204 -3.07 2.64 0.26
C PHE A 204 -3.71 1.83 1.39
N PHE A 205 -3.57 2.34 2.59
CA PHE A 205 -4.13 1.81 3.83
C PHE A 205 -5.07 2.84 4.45
N SER A 206 -6.20 2.37 4.96
CA SER A 206 -7.04 3.13 5.87
C SER A 206 -6.38 3.17 7.25
N VAL A 207 -6.55 4.30 7.95
CA VAL A 207 -6.03 4.52 9.30
C VAL A 207 -7.20 4.61 10.28
N GLN A 208 -6.97 4.20 11.53
CA GLN A 208 -7.96 4.23 12.60
C GLN A 208 -7.90 5.51 13.44
#